data_AF-A0A5K7S8M3-F1
#
_entry.id   AF-A0A5K7S8M3-F1
#
_cell.length_a   1.000
_cell.length_b   1.000
_cell.length_c   1.000
_cell.angle_alpha   90.00
_cell.angle_beta   90.00
_cell.angle_gamma   90.00
#
_symmetry.space_group_name_H-M   'P 1'
#
loop_
_entity.id
_entity.type
_entity.pdbx_description
1 polymer ?
#
loop_
_entity_poly.entity_id
_entity_poly.type
_entity_poly.pdbx_seq_one_letter_code
_entity_poly.pdbx_strand_id
1 'polypeptide(L)'
;MNFKLYDILSSLVPGFLLLLVILEFFNLSFDNKLVVPYTAIAFLFGYLVNTISSWLEDIYFFTWKGKPSDCLLNGKDIWKVRFYESQKANELLKAETTKSDPTNDELFSIAMRYANQKDSRVEDFNSSYAFSRSLLTCVLIGGIFLLIRNYNDLKFYLLIIPAIIIVWLRCKQRGYYFSREVLLVYLKNKNS
;
A
#
# COMPACT_ATOMS: atom_id res chain seq x y z
N MET A 1 -16.92 -8.34 -15.82
CA MET A 1 -16.11 -7.53 -14.89
C MET A 1 -16.75 -7.68 -13.52
N ASN A 2 -16.26 -8.57 -12.66
CA ASN A 2 -16.78 -8.64 -11.30
C ASN A 2 -16.32 -7.37 -10.60
N PHE A 3 -17.23 -6.41 -10.42
CA PHE A 3 -17.00 -5.24 -9.58
C PHE A 3 -16.65 -5.78 -8.19
N LYS A 4 -15.36 -5.83 -7.86
CA LYS A 4 -14.96 -6.20 -6.51
C LYS A 4 -15.39 -5.02 -5.65
N LEU A 5 -16.30 -5.24 -4.70
CA LEU A 5 -16.72 -4.26 -3.69
C LEU A 5 -15.52 -3.53 -3.08
N TYR A 6 -14.39 -4.24 -3.03
CA TYR A 6 -13.08 -3.74 -2.71
C TYR A 6 -12.64 -2.49 -3.50
N ASP A 7 -12.80 -2.45 -4.82
CA ASP A 7 -12.33 -1.35 -5.67
C ASP A 7 -13.11 -0.05 -5.37
N ILE A 8 -14.41 -0.20 -5.09
CA ILE A 8 -15.27 0.91 -4.68
C ILE A 8 -14.88 1.39 -3.29
N LEU A 9 -14.77 0.49 -2.31
CA LEU A 9 -14.48 0.85 -0.92
C LEU A 9 -13.07 1.43 -0.75
N SER A 10 -12.10 0.89 -1.48
CA SER A 10 -10.70 1.32 -1.42
C SER A 10 -10.49 2.73 -1.95
N SER A 11 -11.38 3.21 -2.83
CA SER A 11 -11.42 4.59 -3.28
C SER A 11 -12.31 5.45 -2.39
N LEU A 12 -13.51 4.96 -2.05
CA LEU A 12 -14.50 5.76 -1.33
C LEU A 12 -14.07 6.09 0.09
N VAL A 13 -13.47 5.15 0.83
CA VAL A 13 -13.09 5.39 2.24
C VAL A 13 -12.03 6.49 2.37
N PRO A 14 -10.86 6.42 1.69
CA PRO A 14 -9.87 7.50 1.75
C PRO A 14 -10.44 8.81 1.18
N GLY A 15 -11.21 8.73 0.10
CA GLY A 15 -11.80 9.89 -0.55
C GLY A 15 -12.80 10.64 0.33
N PHE A 16 -13.64 9.92 1.08
CA PHE A 16 -14.61 10.53 1.98
C PHE A 16 -13.94 11.13 3.21
N LEU A 17 -12.90 10.47 3.75
CA LEU A 17 -12.08 11.04 4.82
C LEU A 17 -11.43 12.35 4.38
N LEU A 18 -10.85 12.38 3.17
CA LEU A 18 -10.25 13.60 2.64
C LEU A 18 -11.30 14.69 2.39
N LEU A 19 -12.49 14.33 1.89
CA LEU A 19 -13.60 15.27 1.74
C LEU A 19 -13.97 15.93 3.07
N LEU A 20 -14.11 15.16 4.14
CA LEU A 20 -14.42 15.70 5.48
C LEU A 20 -13.33 16.65 5.96
N VAL A 21 -12.05 16.32 5.74
CA VAL A 21 -10.95 17.22 6.08
C VAL A 21 -11.00 18.51 5.26
N ILE A 22 -11.33 18.44 3.97
CA ILE A 22 -11.44 19.63 3.11
C ILE A 22 -12.61 20.51 3.54
N LEU A 23 -13.77 19.92 3.83
CA LEU A 23 -14.94 20.65 4.33
C LEU A 23 -14.60 21.35 5.65
N GLU A 24 -13.98 20.62 6.58
CA GLU A 24 -13.49 21.22 7.82
C GLU A 24 -12.50 22.35 7.51
N PHE A 25 -11.49 22.14 6.65
CA PHE A 25 -10.48 23.14 6.32
C PHE A 25 -11.09 24.46 5.79
N PHE A 26 -12.11 24.38 4.93
CA PHE A 26 -12.82 25.54 4.37
C PHE A 26 -14.00 26.04 5.23
N ASN A 27 -14.24 25.44 6.40
CA ASN A 27 -15.35 25.77 7.29
C ASN A 27 -16.74 25.59 6.64
N LEU A 28 -16.88 24.58 5.80
CA LEU A 28 -18.12 24.23 5.11
C LEU A 28 -18.88 23.18 5.92
N SER A 29 -20.17 23.42 6.19
CA SER A 29 -21.03 22.44 6.86
C SER A 29 -21.43 21.32 5.90
N PHE A 30 -21.39 20.08 6.39
CA PHE A 30 -21.93 18.94 5.66
C PHE A 30 -23.46 19.02 5.57
N ASP A 31 -24.00 19.08 4.35
CA ASP A 31 -25.44 19.05 4.09
C ASP A 31 -25.88 17.63 3.71
N ASN A 32 -26.72 17.02 4.53
CA ASN A 32 -27.26 15.68 4.31
C ASN A 32 -28.07 15.56 3.00
N LYS A 33 -28.58 16.67 2.44
CA LYS A 33 -29.27 16.67 1.14
C LYS A 33 -28.30 16.46 -0.03
N LEU A 34 -27.02 16.74 0.18
CA LEU A 34 -25.96 16.65 -0.83
C LEU A 34 -25.13 15.36 -0.70
N VAL A 35 -25.62 14.34 0.00
CA VAL A 35 -24.90 13.07 0.19
C VAL A 35 -24.53 12.40 -1.13
N VAL A 36 -25.41 12.41 -2.13
CA VAL A 36 -25.14 11.84 -3.45
C VAL A 36 -23.97 12.56 -4.14
N PRO A 37 -23.99 13.89 -4.33
CA PRO A 37 -22.84 14.61 -4.90
C PRO A 37 -21.58 14.50 -4.03
N TYR A 38 -21.68 14.51 -2.70
CA TYR A 38 -20.53 14.28 -1.83
C TYR A 38 -19.91 12.89 -2.02
N THR A 39 -20.71 11.86 -2.24
CA THR A 39 -20.23 10.51 -2.52
C THR A 39 -19.47 10.46 -3.85
N ALA A 40 -19.96 11.16 -4.88
CA ALA A 40 -19.28 11.26 -6.17
C ALA A 40 -17.94 12.01 -6.07
N ILE A 41 -17.92 13.14 -5.35
CA ILE A 41 -16.69 13.92 -5.09
C ILE A 41 -15.71 13.11 -4.25
N ALA A 42 -16.18 12.41 -3.22
CA ALA A 42 -15.36 11.53 -2.40
C ALA A 42 -14.73 10.43 -3.26
N PHE A 43 -15.48 9.80 -4.15
CA PHE A 43 -14.91 8.79 -5.06
C PHE A 43 -13.80 9.38 -5.95
N LEU A 44 -13.99 10.59 -6.48
CA LEU A 44 -12.97 11.31 -7.26
C LEU A 44 -11.72 11.59 -6.41
N PHE A 45 -11.88 12.10 -5.19
CA PHE A 45 -10.77 12.31 -4.26
C PHE A 45 -10.04 11.01 -3.93
N GLY A 46 -10.78 9.93 -3.73
CA GLY A 46 -10.22 8.59 -3.52
C GLY A 46 -9.33 8.13 -4.66
N TYR A 47 -9.82 8.31 -5.89
CA TYR A 47 -9.05 8.01 -7.10
C TYR A 47 -7.76 8.83 -7.16
N LEU A 48 -7.83 10.15 -6.92
CA LEU A 48 -6.66 11.03 -6.91
C LEU A 48 -5.66 10.65 -5.82
N VAL A 49 -6.12 10.34 -4.61
CA VAL A 49 -5.27 9.87 -3.51
C VAL A 49 -4.57 8.58 -3.89
N ASN A 50 -5.26 7.64 -4.53
CA ASN A 50 -4.65 6.38 -4.97
C ASN A 50 -3.56 6.62 -6.04
N THR A 51 -3.79 7.55 -6.98
CA THR A 51 -2.78 7.96 -7.97
C THR A 51 -1.56 8.56 -7.29
N ILE A 52 -1.74 9.54 -6.38
CA ILE A 52 -0.65 10.15 -5.63
C ILE A 52 0.09 9.10 -4.82
N SER A 53 -0.63 8.17 -4.19
CA SER A 53 -0.03 7.08 -3.41
C SER A 53 0.91 6.20 -4.24
N SER A 54 0.61 6.04 -5.53
CA SER A 54 1.42 5.26 -6.46
C SER A 54 2.70 6.02 -6.83
N TRP A 55 2.62 7.34 -7.01
CA TRP A 55 3.82 8.18 -7.25
C TRP A 55 4.73 8.28 -6.02
N LEU A 56 4.15 8.25 -4.82
CA LEU A 56 4.90 8.29 -3.57
C LEU A 56 5.45 6.92 -3.14
N GLU A 57 5.21 5.85 -3.91
CA GLU A 57 5.63 4.50 -3.55
C GLU A 57 7.14 4.39 -3.32
N ASP A 58 7.95 4.95 -4.22
CA ASP A 58 9.40 4.92 -4.08
C ASP A 58 9.88 5.67 -2.84
N ILE A 59 9.19 6.76 -2.48
CA ILE A 59 9.46 7.52 -1.25
C ILE A 59 9.11 6.65 -0.03
N TYR A 60 8.00 5.91 -0.06
CA TYR A 60 7.66 4.99 1.01
C TYR A 60 8.72 3.88 1.16
N PHE A 61 9.17 3.27 0.06
CA PHE A 61 10.25 2.29 0.09
C PHE A 61 11.54 2.86 0.67
N PHE A 62 11.88 4.10 0.35
CA PHE A 62 13.01 4.80 0.96
C PHE A 62 12.85 4.89 2.48
N THR A 63 11.68 5.32 2.99
CA THR A 63 11.43 5.36 4.44
C THR A 63 11.46 3.97 5.09
N TRP A 64 11.15 2.91 4.34
CA TRP A 64 11.16 1.54 4.85
C TRP A 64 12.55 0.90 4.89
N LYS A 65 13.58 1.61 4.41
CA LYS A 65 14.97 1.15 4.20
C LYS A 65 15.12 0.15 3.05
N GLY A 66 14.27 0.28 2.02
CA GLY A 66 14.31 -0.54 0.81
C GLY A 66 12.95 -1.14 0.45
N LYS A 67 12.87 -1.65 -0.78
CA LYS A 67 11.68 -2.32 -1.30
C LYS A 67 11.45 -3.65 -0.58
N PRO A 68 10.21 -3.99 -0.19
CA PRO A 68 9.91 -5.24 0.51
C PRO A 68 10.38 -6.50 -0.24
N SER A 69 10.27 -6.54 -1.57
CA SER A 69 10.76 -7.66 -2.41
C SER A 69 12.25 -7.90 -2.22
N ASP A 70 13.03 -6.82 -2.31
CA ASP A 70 14.50 -6.88 -2.27
C ASP A 70 14.98 -7.22 -0.87
N CYS A 71 14.30 -6.65 0.14
CA CYS A 71 14.55 -6.99 1.53
C CYS A 71 14.35 -8.50 1.77
N LEU A 72 13.25 -9.08 1.30
CA LEU A 72 12.96 -10.51 1.48
C LEU A 72 13.95 -11.41 0.71
N LEU A 73 14.28 -11.07 -0.53
CA LEU A 73 15.28 -11.81 -1.33
C LEU A 73 16.69 -11.76 -0.73
N ASN A 74 17.02 -10.66 -0.02
CA ASN A 74 18.26 -10.49 0.72
C ASN A 74 18.20 -11.04 2.16
N GLY A 75 17.13 -11.73 2.55
CA GLY A 75 16.95 -12.31 3.89
C GLY A 75 16.65 -11.29 5.01
N LYS A 76 16.35 -10.04 4.66
CA LYS A 76 15.98 -8.97 5.60
C LYS A 76 14.47 -9.00 5.87
N ASP A 77 14.08 -9.83 6.81
CA ASP A 77 12.70 -9.92 7.31
C ASP A 77 12.33 -8.80 8.29
N ILE A 78 11.02 -8.58 8.47
CA ILE A 78 10.49 -7.77 9.56
C ILE A 78 9.93 -8.66 10.68
N TRP A 79 9.89 -8.16 11.92
CA TRP A 79 9.43 -8.94 13.09
C TRP A 79 8.08 -9.67 12.89
N LYS A 80 7.17 -9.09 12.09
CA LYS A 80 5.83 -9.61 11.83
C LYS A 80 5.68 -10.44 10.54
N VAL A 81 6.65 -10.37 9.63
CA VAL A 81 6.65 -11.07 8.34
C VAL A 81 8.02 -11.70 8.17
N ARG A 82 8.07 -13.00 8.48
CA ARG A 82 9.26 -13.83 8.31
C ARG A 82 9.18 -14.61 6.99
N PHE A 83 10.30 -14.70 6.28
CA PHE A 83 10.49 -15.48 5.08
C PHE A 83 11.80 -16.26 5.19
N TYR A 84 11.70 -17.47 5.74
CA TYR A 84 12.85 -18.32 6.04
C TYR A 84 13.47 -18.95 4.78
N GLU A 85 12.75 -18.99 3.67
CA GLU A 85 13.19 -19.63 2.41
C GLU A 85 13.87 -18.64 1.43
N SER A 86 14.41 -17.51 1.94
CA SER A 86 15.05 -16.47 1.14
C SER A 86 16.19 -17.00 0.26
N GLN A 87 17.09 -17.79 0.82
CA GLN A 87 18.21 -18.38 0.09
C GLN A 87 17.72 -19.34 -1.01
N LYS A 88 16.80 -20.25 -0.68
CA LYS A 88 16.23 -21.22 -1.63
C LYS A 88 15.51 -20.52 -2.79
N ALA A 89 14.72 -19.49 -2.49
CA ALA A 89 14.06 -18.69 -3.52
C ALA A 89 15.06 -17.99 -4.43
N ASN A 90 16.12 -17.40 -3.87
CA ASN A 90 17.13 -16.69 -4.62
C ASN A 90 17.93 -17.62 -5.54
N GLU A 91 18.32 -18.80 -5.06
CA GLU A 91 19.02 -19.83 -5.86
C GLU A 91 18.18 -20.31 -7.05
N LEU A 92 16.90 -20.64 -6.82
CA LEU A 92 15.99 -21.07 -7.89
C LEU A 92 15.72 -19.96 -8.91
N LEU A 93 15.50 -18.73 -8.46
CA LEU A 93 15.26 -17.58 -9.35
C LEU A 93 16.52 -17.24 -10.17
N LYS A 94 17.71 -17.36 -9.58
CA LYS A 94 18.98 -17.18 -10.28
C LYS A 94 19.23 -18.25 -11.34
N ALA A 95 18.82 -19.49 -11.09
CA ALA A 95 18.92 -20.57 -12.07
C ALA A 95 18.04 -20.35 -13.31
N GLU A 96 16.99 -19.54 -13.20
CA GLU A 96 16.07 -19.23 -14.31
C GLU A 96 16.47 -18.01 -15.13
N THR A 97 17.42 -17.20 -14.65
CA THR A 97 17.91 -16.06 -15.42
C THR A 97 19.06 -16.45 -16.33
N THR A 98 19.12 -15.84 -17.51
CA THR A 98 20.26 -15.95 -18.43
C THR A 98 21.33 -14.89 -18.14
N LYS A 99 21.07 -13.94 -17.23
CA LYS A 99 22.01 -12.87 -16.85
C LYS A 99 22.95 -13.33 -15.74
N SER A 100 24.22 -12.94 -15.84
CA SER A 100 25.26 -13.25 -14.85
C SER A 100 25.06 -12.54 -13.51
N ASP A 101 24.39 -11.37 -13.49
CA ASP A 101 24.08 -10.62 -12.27
C ASP A 101 22.66 -9.99 -12.38
N PRO A 102 21.60 -10.77 -12.12
CA PRO A 102 20.23 -10.29 -12.17
C PRO A 102 19.93 -9.37 -10.99
N THR A 103 19.19 -8.29 -11.24
CA THR A 103 18.72 -7.42 -10.16
C THR A 103 17.59 -8.08 -9.37
N ASN A 104 17.41 -7.69 -8.10
CA ASN A 104 16.32 -8.21 -7.27
C ASN A 104 14.93 -7.93 -7.88
N ASP A 105 14.77 -6.82 -8.60
CA ASP A 105 13.55 -6.50 -9.34
C ASP A 105 13.27 -7.47 -10.49
N GLU A 106 14.30 -7.92 -11.20
CA GLU A 106 14.16 -8.94 -12.24
C GLU A 106 13.80 -10.30 -11.65
N LEU A 107 14.46 -10.72 -10.57
CA LEU A 107 14.15 -11.96 -9.86
C LEU A 107 12.70 -11.94 -9.34
N PHE A 108 12.28 -10.83 -8.75
CA PHE A 108 10.90 -10.67 -8.28
C PHE A 108 9.89 -10.65 -9.44
N SER A 109 10.25 -10.06 -10.58
CA SER A 109 9.41 -10.08 -11.79
C SER A 109 9.21 -11.50 -12.34
N ILE A 110 10.23 -12.36 -12.27
CA ILE A 110 10.10 -13.79 -12.61
C ILE A 110 9.11 -14.46 -11.66
N ALA A 111 9.29 -14.30 -10.34
CA ALA A 111 8.37 -14.87 -9.34
C ALA A 111 6.92 -14.39 -9.55
N MET A 112 6.73 -13.12 -9.90
CA MET A 112 5.42 -12.53 -10.16
C MET A 112 4.70 -13.18 -11.37
N ARG A 113 5.42 -13.60 -12.40
CA ARG A 113 4.83 -14.32 -13.55
C ARG A 113 4.22 -15.66 -13.14
N TYR A 114 4.86 -16.37 -12.22
CA TYR A 114 4.33 -17.62 -11.66
C TYR A 114 3.19 -17.39 -10.67
N ALA A 115 3.18 -16.24 -10.00
CA ALA A 115 2.18 -15.86 -9.02
C ALA A 115 0.84 -15.40 -9.64
N ASN A 116 0.84 -14.89 -10.88
CA ASN A 116 -0.34 -14.40 -11.61
C ASN A 116 -1.27 -15.52 -12.16
N GLN A 117 -1.44 -16.60 -11.42
CA GLN A 117 -2.42 -17.64 -11.73
C GLN A 117 -3.79 -17.30 -11.11
N LYS A 118 -4.88 -17.71 -11.78
CA LYS A 118 -6.28 -17.32 -11.47
C LYS A 118 -6.79 -17.64 -10.05
N ASP A 119 -6.04 -18.43 -9.27
CA ASP A 119 -6.44 -18.92 -7.94
C ASP A 119 -5.46 -18.52 -6.82
N SER A 120 -4.59 -17.54 -7.07
CA SER A 120 -3.61 -17.10 -6.07
C SER A 120 -4.17 -16.00 -5.19
N ARG A 121 -3.88 -16.08 -3.87
CA ARG A 121 -4.20 -15.03 -2.89
C ARG A 121 -3.41 -13.73 -3.12
N VAL A 122 -2.49 -13.74 -4.10
CA VAL A 122 -1.56 -12.66 -4.42
C VAL A 122 -2.32 -11.40 -4.81
N GLU A 123 -3.43 -11.53 -5.55
CA GLU A 123 -4.27 -10.40 -5.95
C GLU A 123 -4.90 -9.71 -4.72
N ASP A 124 -5.36 -10.48 -3.73
CA ASP A 124 -5.93 -9.94 -2.49
C ASP A 124 -4.88 -9.23 -1.64
N PHE A 125 -3.65 -9.77 -1.57
CA PHE A 125 -2.54 -9.11 -0.88
C PHE A 125 -2.08 -7.84 -1.60
N ASN A 126 -2.02 -7.85 -2.94
CA ASN A 126 -1.69 -6.68 -3.74
C ASN A 126 -2.71 -5.56 -3.54
N SER A 127 -3.99 -5.92 -3.63
CA SER A 127 -5.11 -5.05 -3.33
C SER A 127 -4.94 -4.46 -1.93
N SER A 128 -4.87 -5.29 -0.89
CA SER A 128 -4.71 -4.85 0.50
C SER A 128 -3.53 -3.91 0.73
N TYR A 129 -2.42 -4.13 0.01
CA TYR A 129 -1.27 -3.23 0.01
C TYR A 129 -1.59 -1.87 -0.63
N ALA A 130 -2.17 -1.85 -1.84
CA ALA A 130 -2.57 -0.62 -2.53
C ALA A 130 -3.51 0.26 -1.67
N PHE A 131 -4.52 -0.35 -1.03
CA PHE A 131 -5.39 0.40 -0.12
C PHE A 131 -4.67 0.95 1.11
N SER A 132 -3.76 0.17 1.70
CA SER A 132 -2.99 0.65 2.86
C SER A 132 -2.08 1.82 2.49
N ARG A 133 -1.54 1.82 1.27
CA ARG A 133 -0.75 2.92 0.70
C ARG A 133 -1.62 4.16 0.42
N SER A 134 -2.80 3.97 -0.15
CA SER A 134 -3.80 5.03 -0.36
C SER A 134 -4.23 5.67 0.98
N LEU A 135 -4.50 4.87 2.01
CA LEU A 135 -4.80 5.37 3.35
C LEU A 135 -3.64 6.16 3.97
N LEU A 136 -2.40 5.68 3.83
CA LEU A 136 -1.23 6.44 4.31
C LEU A 136 -1.16 7.81 3.64
N THR A 137 -1.33 7.85 2.33
CA THR A 137 -1.34 9.09 1.54
C THR A 137 -2.47 10.02 1.99
N CYS A 138 -3.68 9.48 2.19
CA CYS A 138 -4.82 10.22 2.69
C CYS A 138 -4.55 10.85 4.05
N VAL A 139 -3.96 10.10 5.00
CA VAL A 139 -3.65 10.60 6.35
C VAL A 139 -2.54 11.65 6.29
N LEU A 140 -1.56 11.52 5.40
CA LEU A 140 -0.53 12.54 5.21
C LEU A 140 -1.13 13.84 4.66
N ILE A 141 -1.90 13.77 3.58
CA ILE A 141 -2.52 14.95 2.95
C ILE A 141 -3.51 15.59 3.93
N GLY A 142 -4.45 14.81 4.48
CA GLY A 142 -5.43 15.30 5.43
C GLY A 142 -4.79 15.85 6.72
N GLY A 143 -3.73 15.18 7.20
CA GLY A 143 -2.94 15.65 8.33
C GLY A 143 -2.31 17.01 8.08
N ILE A 144 -1.74 17.25 6.89
CA ILE A 144 -1.19 18.56 6.51
C ILE A 144 -2.28 19.65 6.58
N PHE A 145 -3.45 19.42 5.98
CA PHE A 145 -4.55 20.40 6.02
C PHE A 145 -4.99 20.70 7.46
N LEU A 146 -5.19 19.66 8.28
CA LEU A 146 -5.62 19.82 9.67
C LEU A 146 -4.60 20.54 10.53
N LEU A 147 -3.30 20.25 10.34
CA LEU A 147 -2.22 20.91 11.08
C LEU A 147 -1.99 22.35 10.64
N ILE A 148 -2.17 22.68 9.36
CA ILE A 148 -2.10 24.07 8.88
C ILE A 148 -3.22 24.90 9.53
N ARG A 149 -4.46 24.39 9.53
CA ARG A 149 -5.60 25.10 10.13
C ARG A 149 -5.48 25.22 11.65
N ASN A 150 -4.99 24.19 12.32
CA ASN A 150 -4.95 24.11 13.79
C ASN A 150 -3.51 24.13 14.34
N TYR A 151 -2.63 24.93 13.74
CA TYR A 151 -1.19 24.91 14.07
C TYR A 151 -0.87 25.24 15.54
N ASN A 152 -1.75 25.97 16.22
CA ASN A 152 -1.59 26.30 17.64
C ASN A 152 -2.15 25.24 18.60
N ASP A 153 -2.94 24.28 18.11
CA ASP A 153 -3.57 23.27 18.97
C ASP A 153 -2.77 21.97 18.97
N LEU A 154 -2.06 21.75 20.07
CA LEU A 154 -1.23 20.57 20.30
C LEU A 154 -2.03 19.24 20.23
N LYS A 155 -3.35 19.27 20.45
CA LYS A 155 -4.21 18.07 20.35
C LYS A 155 -4.20 17.48 18.95
N PHE A 156 -4.14 18.30 17.91
CA PHE A 156 -4.09 17.82 16.54
C PHE A 156 -2.76 17.12 16.24
N TYR A 157 -1.64 17.62 16.76
CA TYR A 157 -0.34 16.95 16.64
C TYR A 157 -0.34 15.59 17.35
N LEU A 158 -0.89 15.54 18.59
CA LEU A 158 -1.01 14.31 19.36
C LEU A 158 -1.93 13.26 18.70
N LEU A 159 -2.85 13.67 17.84
CA LEU A 159 -3.71 12.74 17.10
C LEU A 159 -3.08 12.32 15.77
N ILE A 160 -2.60 13.29 14.98
CA ILE A 160 -2.15 13.06 13.60
C ILE A 160 -0.81 12.32 13.56
N ILE A 161 0.16 12.66 14.43
CA ILE A 161 1.47 12.01 14.42
C ILE A 161 1.36 10.51 14.71
N PRO A 162 0.67 10.06 15.79
CA PRO A 162 0.46 8.62 16.01
C PRO A 162 -0.33 7.95 14.89
N ALA A 163 -1.35 8.61 14.31
CA ALA A 163 -2.11 8.07 13.19
C ALA A 163 -1.20 7.79 11.97
N ILE A 164 -0.32 8.73 11.62
CA ILE A 164 0.67 8.56 10.54
C ILE A 164 1.57 7.36 10.85
N ILE A 165 2.11 7.26 12.07
CA ILE A 165 3.01 6.16 12.45
C ILE A 165 2.31 4.80 12.34
N ILE A 166 1.08 4.68 12.86
CA ILE A 166 0.30 3.43 12.83
C ILE A 166 0.00 3.01 11.39
N VAL A 167 -0.48 3.94 10.56
CA VAL A 167 -0.83 3.64 9.17
C VAL A 167 0.43 3.36 8.33
N TRP A 168 1.54 4.06 8.61
CA TRP A 168 2.84 3.79 7.98
C TRP A 168 3.35 2.39 8.30
N LEU A 169 3.33 1.99 9.57
CA LEU A 169 3.70 0.63 9.98
C LEU A 169 2.81 -0.41 9.33
N ARG A 170 1.50 -0.13 9.23
CA ARG A 170 0.53 -1.04 8.61
C ARG A 170 0.77 -1.18 7.10
N CYS A 171 1.03 -0.08 6.40
CA CYS A 171 1.35 -0.06 4.98
C CYS A 171 2.63 -0.87 4.71
N LYS A 172 3.70 -0.63 5.49
CA LYS A 172 4.93 -1.41 5.43
C LYS A 172 4.66 -2.91 5.59
N GLN A 173 3.91 -3.32 6.62
CA GLN A 173 3.58 -4.73 6.83
C GLN A 173 2.86 -5.35 5.63
N ARG A 174 1.90 -4.64 5.03
CA ARG A 174 1.16 -5.13 3.86
C ARG A 174 2.03 -5.29 2.63
N GLY A 175 2.98 -4.39 2.40
CA GLY A 175 3.98 -4.54 1.34
C GLY A 175 4.81 -5.81 1.50
N TYR A 176 5.28 -6.09 2.72
CA TYR A 176 6.01 -7.34 3.03
C TYR A 176 5.14 -8.59 2.89
N TYR A 177 3.86 -8.55 3.32
CA TYR A 177 2.94 -9.68 3.13
C TYR A 177 2.73 -10.01 1.65
N PHE A 178 2.54 -8.99 0.82
CA PHE A 178 2.40 -9.14 -0.63
C PHE A 178 3.65 -9.76 -1.25
N SER A 179 4.82 -9.17 -1.03
CA SER A 179 6.07 -9.69 -1.59
C SER A 179 6.38 -11.11 -1.11
N ARG A 180 6.08 -11.45 0.15
CA ARG A 180 6.25 -12.81 0.66
C ARG A 180 5.32 -13.80 -0.03
N GLU A 181 4.04 -13.46 -0.20
CA GLU A 181 3.08 -14.38 -0.83
C GLU A 181 3.50 -14.72 -2.27
N VAL A 182 4.00 -13.73 -3.00
CA VAL A 182 4.54 -13.92 -4.37
C VAL A 182 5.66 -14.95 -4.38
N LEU A 183 6.63 -14.81 -3.48
CA LEU A 183 7.76 -15.73 -3.39
C LEU A 183 7.32 -17.14 -2.94
N LEU A 184 6.36 -17.24 -2.02
CA LEU A 184 5.81 -18.52 -1.59
C LEU A 184 5.06 -19.26 -2.71
N VAL A 185 4.24 -18.54 -3.50
CA VAL A 185 3.54 -19.13 -4.64
C VAL A 185 4.54 -19.61 -5.70
N TYR A 186 5.58 -18.83 -5.96
CA TYR A 186 6.68 -19.25 -6.85
C TYR A 186 7.34 -20.55 -6.35
N LEU A 187 7.73 -20.61 -5.08
CA LEU A 187 8.35 -21.81 -4.50
C LEU A 187 7.42 -23.02 -4.56
N LYS A 188 6.13 -22.84 -4.28
CA LYS A 188 5.14 -23.93 -4.37
C LYS A 188 5.06 -24.49 -5.79
N ASN A 189 5.01 -23.61 -6.79
CA ASN A 189 4.94 -24.01 -8.20
C ASN A 189 6.22 -24.68 -8.72
N LYS A 190 7.38 -24.44 -8.09
CA LYS A 190 8.65 -25.09 -8.47
C LYS A 190 8.89 -26.42 -7.76
N ASN A 191 8.28 -26.63 -6.59
CA ASN A 191 8.36 -27.89 -5.85
C ASN A 191 7.21 -28.87 -6.20
N SER A 192 6.25 -28.48 -7.04
CA SER A 192 5.15 -29.33 -7.54
C SER A 192 5.49 -29.87 -8.93
#